data_AF-A0A935QF42-F1
#
_entry.id   AF-A0A935QF42-F1
#
_cell.length_a   1.000
_cell.length_b   1.000
_cell.length_c   1.000
_cell.angle_alpha   90.00
_cell.angle_beta   90.00
_cell.angle_gamma   90.00
#
_symmetry.space_group_name_H-M   'P 1'
#
loop_
_entity.id
_entity.type
_entity.pdbx_description
1 polymer ?
#
loop_
_entity_poly.entity_id
_entity_poly.type
_entity_poly.pdbx_seq_one_letter_code
_entity_poly.pdbx_strand_id
1 'polypeptide(L)'
;MSSTGGSEAAQSPVAGQARITLISKPGCHLCVLAKEVVGRVADELGLSWEEQDITQLADPDPLWWEQIPVTLIDGRVHDYWRVNERRLREALAAPPMVS
;
A
#
# COMPACT_ATOMS: atom_id res chain seq x y z
N MET A 1 1.53 -35.94 1.58
CA MET A 1 0.91 -35.41 0.35
C MET A 1 -0.20 -34.46 0.74
N SER A 2 0.02 -33.18 0.43
CA SER A 2 -0.97 -32.14 0.14
C SER A 2 -2.10 -31.81 1.13
N SER A 3 -1.97 -30.59 1.67
CA SER A 3 -2.97 -29.51 1.63
C SER A 3 -4.18 -29.54 2.57
N THR A 4 -4.29 -28.50 3.41
CA THR A 4 -5.48 -27.61 3.58
C THR A 4 -4.96 -26.41 4.37
N GLY A 5 -4.72 -25.26 3.75
CA GLY A 5 -5.75 -24.22 3.57
C GLY A 5 -5.41 -23.06 4.52
N GLY A 6 -4.45 -22.22 4.13
CA GLY A 6 -4.13 -21.00 4.86
C GLY A 6 -5.18 -19.96 4.51
N SER A 7 -6.00 -19.58 5.50
CA SER A 7 -7.10 -18.63 5.38
C SER A 7 -6.77 -17.44 4.50
N GLU A 8 -7.50 -17.34 3.38
CA GLU A 8 -7.88 -16.08 2.75
C GLU A 8 -8.74 -15.30 3.78
N ALA A 9 -8.08 -14.78 4.82
CA ALA A 9 -8.65 -13.70 5.60
C ALA A 9 -8.69 -12.53 4.63
N ALA A 10 -9.82 -12.41 3.94
CA ALA A 10 -10.29 -11.26 3.19
C ALA A 10 -9.51 -10.02 3.64
N GLN A 11 -8.56 -9.57 2.80
CA GLN A 11 -7.72 -8.44 3.13
C GLN A 11 -8.65 -7.25 3.36
N SER A 12 -8.94 -6.96 4.62
CA SER A 12 -9.41 -5.64 5.02
C SER A 12 -8.23 -4.69 4.78
N PRO A 13 -8.43 -3.54 4.13
CA PRO A 13 -7.34 -2.64 3.73
C PRO A 13 -6.59 -1.95 4.88
N VAL A 14 -6.72 -2.44 6.11
CA VAL A 14 -6.38 -1.72 7.33
C VAL A 14 -5.53 -2.51 8.34
N ALA A 15 -4.98 -3.68 8.01
CA ALA A 15 -4.15 -4.41 8.98
C ALA A 15 -3.01 -5.24 8.39
N GLY A 16 -2.33 -4.75 7.35
CA GLY A 16 -0.97 -5.20 7.12
C GLY A 16 -0.07 -4.71 8.25
N GLN A 17 0.84 -5.55 8.75
CA GLN A 17 1.92 -5.10 9.66
C GLN A 17 2.95 -4.20 8.93
N ALA A 18 2.74 -3.96 7.63
CA ALA A 18 3.56 -3.10 6.81
C ALA A 18 3.38 -1.63 7.20
N ARG A 19 4.48 -0.88 7.19
CA ARG A 19 4.44 0.57 7.40
C ARG A 19 3.84 1.30 6.19
N ILE A 20 4.03 0.74 5.00
CA ILE A 20 3.51 1.28 3.74
C ILE A 20 2.60 0.24 3.08
N THR A 21 1.39 0.64 2.71
CA THR A 21 0.48 -0.20 1.91
C THR A 21 0.18 0.52 0.61
N LEU A 22 0.43 -0.14 -0.53
CA LEU A 22 0.08 0.38 -1.84
C LEU A 22 -1.18 -0.34 -2.36
N ILE A 23 -2.28 0.40 -2.46
CA ILE A 23 -3.49 -0.08 -3.11
C ILE A 23 -3.32 0.09 -4.62
N SER A 24 -3.43 -1.02 -5.34
CA SER A 24 -3.20 -1.09 -6.77
C SER A 24 -4.39 -1.76 -7.48
N LYS A 25 -4.27 -1.86 -8.81
CA LYS A 25 -5.19 -2.63 -9.65
C LYS A 25 -4.41 -3.32 -10.78
N PRO A 26 -4.76 -4.56 -11.17
CA PRO A 26 -4.21 -5.21 -12.35
C PRO A 26 -4.35 -4.34 -13.61
N GLY A 27 -3.30 -4.28 -14.43
CA GLY A 27 -3.27 -3.49 -15.67
C GLY A 27 -3.13 -1.97 -15.49
N CYS A 28 -2.90 -1.48 -14.26
CA CYS A 28 -2.69 -0.07 -13.97
C CYS A 28 -1.23 0.36 -14.18
N HIS A 29 -0.97 1.18 -15.20
CA HIS A 29 0.38 1.67 -15.51
C HIS A 29 0.95 2.57 -14.41
N LEU A 30 0.12 3.44 -13.83
CA LEU A 30 0.53 4.31 -12.72
C LEU A 30 0.95 3.50 -11.49
N CYS A 31 0.32 2.35 -11.27
CA CYS A 31 0.63 1.45 -10.18
C CYS A 31 2.00 0.81 -10.33
N VAL A 32 2.44 0.50 -11.56
CA VAL A 32 3.81 0.02 -11.81
C VAL A 32 4.83 1.06 -11.35
N LEU A 33 4.64 2.32 -11.77
CA LEU A 33 5.52 3.43 -11.35
C LEU A 33 5.49 3.66 -9.84
N ALA A 34 4.32 3.56 -9.23
CA ALA A 34 4.17 3.69 -7.78
C ALA A 34 4.92 2.59 -7.02
N LYS A 35 4.84 1.33 -7.45
CA LYS A 35 5.58 0.21 -6.84
C LYS A 35 7.08 0.42 -6.89
N GLU A 36 7.61 0.91 -8.02
CA GLU A 36 9.05 1.18 -8.16
C GLU A 36 9.52 2.24 -7.17
N VAL A 37 8.74 3.32 -6.99
CA VAL A 37 9.06 4.39 -6.03
C VAL A 37 8.92 3.89 -4.59
N VAL A 38 7.82 3.22 -4.25
CA VAL A 38 7.57 2.70 -2.90
C VAL A 38 8.63 1.68 -2.52
N GLY A 39 8.90 0.69 -3.37
CA GLY A 39 9.89 -0.35 -3.12
C GLY A 39 11.28 0.24 -2.90
N ARG A 40 11.73 1.16 -3.76
CA ARG A 40 13.02 1.84 -3.60
C ARG A 40 13.12 2.59 -2.27
N VAL A 41 12.12 3.40 -1.92
CA VAL A 41 12.14 4.18 -0.68
C VAL A 41 12.08 3.27 0.54
N ALA A 42 11.26 2.22 0.50
CA ALA A 42 11.13 1.24 1.57
C ALA A 42 12.46 0.50 1.80
N ASP A 43 13.10 0.02 0.73
CA ASP A 43 14.40 -0.66 0.79
C ASP A 43 15.49 0.24 1.36
N GLU A 44 15.58 1.49 0.89
CA GLU A 44 16.57 2.45 1.39
C GLU A 44 16.38 2.82 2.86
N LEU A 45 15.13 2.84 3.34
CA LEU A 45 14.81 3.15 4.74
C LEU A 45 14.71 1.91 5.64
N GLY A 46 14.86 0.71 5.08
CA GLY A 46 14.69 -0.55 5.82
C GLY A 46 13.28 -0.77 6.36
N LEU A 47 12.25 -0.29 5.63
CA LEU A 47 10.85 -0.38 6.02
C LEU A 47 10.12 -1.51 5.31
N SER A 48 9.17 -2.13 6.00
CA SER A 48 8.24 -3.08 5.38
C SER A 48 7.18 -2.35 4.57
N TRP A 49 6.90 -2.88 3.38
CA TRP A 49 5.77 -2.46 2.57
C TRP A 49 5.05 -3.66 1.97
N GLU A 50 3.77 -3.47 1.65
CA GLU A 50 2.96 -4.47 0.95
C GLU A 50 2.13 -3.82 -0.16
N GLU A 51 1.71 -4.65 -1.11
CA GLU A 51 0.77 -4.28 -2.17
C GLU A 51 -0.55 -5.02 -1.94
N GLN A 52 -1.66 -4.31 -2.10
CA GLN A 52 -2.99 -4.92 -2.10
C GLN A 52 -3.76 -4.56 -3.37
N ASP A 53 -4.34 -5.57 -4.03
CA ASP A 53 -5.20 -5.39 -5.19
C ASP A 53 -6.60 -4.98 -4.75
N ILE A 54 -7.06 -3.80 -5.16
CA ILE A 54 -8.39 -3.28 -4.81
C ILE A 54 -9.52 -4.24 -5.20
N THR A 55 -9.33 -5.07 -6.23
CA THR A 55 -10.33 -6.03 -6.70
C THR A 55 -10.51 -7.22 -5.75
N GLN A 56 -9.57 -7.42 -4.83
CA GLN A 56 -9.57 -8.51 -3.85
C GLN A 56 -9.91 -8.02 -2.44
N LEU A 57 -10.10 -6.71 -2.24
CA LEU A 57 -10.52 -6.14 -0.97
C LEU A 57 -12.00 -6.39 -0.74
N ALA A 58 -12.37 -6.78 0.48
CA ALA A 58 -13.76 -7.10 0.81
C ALA A 58 -14.69 -5.88 0.79
N ASP A 59 -14.20 -4.73 1.26
CA ASP A 59 -14.95 -3.48 1.32
C ASP A 59 -13.99 -2.28 1.17
N PRO A 60 -13.45 -2.04 -0.04
CA PRO A 60 -12.56 -0.90 -0.28
C PRO A 60 -13.35 0.41 -0.25
N ASP A 61 -12.70 1.49 0.17
CA ASP A 61 -13.28 2.83 0.02
C ASP A 61 -13.63 3.07 -1.47
N PRO A 62 -14.89 3.39 -1.80
CA PRO A 62 -15.32 3.55 -3.18
C PRO A 62 -14.52 4.63 -3.92
N LEU A 63 -13.99 5.63 -3.22
CA LEU A 63 -13.16 6.68 -3.80
C LEU A 63 -11.81 6.16 -4.31
N TRP A 64 -11.28 5.06 -3.74
CA TRP A 64 -9.99 4.52 -4.16
C TRP A 64 -10.01 3.99 -5.58
N TRP A 65 -11.17 3.57 -6.10
CA TRP A 65 -11.31 3.13 -7.50
C TRP A 65 -10.95 4.22 -8.51
N GLU A 66 -11.20 5.48 -8.17
CA GLU A 66 -10.90 6.65 -9.01
C GLU A 66 -9.54 7.27 -8.68
N GLN A 67 -8.95 6.90 -7.54
CA GLN A 67 -7.73 7.48 -6.99
C GLN A 67 -6.49 6.58 -7.15
N ILE A 68 -6.66 5.33 -7.57
CA ILE A 68 -5.55 4.38 -7.73
C ILE A 68 -4.42 4.92 -8.64
N PRO A 69 -3.15 4.70 -8.29
CA PRO A 69 -2.66 4.03 -7.07
C PRO A 69 -2.87 4.87 -5.80
N VAL A 70 -3.27 4.24 -4.69
CA VAL A 70 -3.39 4.89 -3.37
C VAL A 70 -2.29 4.37 -2.45
N THR A 71 -1.52 5.26 -1.85
CA THR A 71 -0.48 4.90 -0.88
C THR A 71 -0.94 5.24 0.52
N LEU A 72 -0.85 4.28 1.42
CA LEU A 72 -1.10 4.46 2.84
C LEU A 72 0.22 4.36 3.60
N ILE A 73 0.36 5.19 4.64
CA ILE A 73 1.42 5.09 5.65
C ILE A 73 0.75 4.87 6.98
N ASP A 74 1.11 3.80 7.68
CA ASP A 74 0.53 3.44 8.98
C ASP A 74 -1.03 3.42 8.92
N GLY A 75 -1.58 2.89 7.82
CA GLY A 75 -3.02 2.79 7.57
C GLY A 75 -3.72 4.10 7.19
N ARG A 76 -3.00 5.21 7.02
CA ARG A 76 -3.56 6.52 6.63
C ARG A 76 -3.18 6.86 5.20
N VAL A 77 -4.15 7.30 4.40
CA VAL A 77 -3.90 7.75 3.03
C VAL A 77 -2.86 8.88 3.05
N HIS A 78 -1.76 8.64 2.34
CA HIS A 78 -0.66 9.58 2.16
C HIS A 78 -0.71 10.25 0.79
N ASP A 79 -0.90 9.47 -0.27
CA ASP A 79 -0.88 9.94 -1.65
C ASP A 79 -1.81 9.13 -2.54
N TYR A 80 -2.22 9.70 -3.68
CA TYR A 80 -3.02 9.03 -4.70
C TYR A 80 -2.71 9.54 -6.12
N TRP A 81 -3.08 8.79 -7.16
CA TRP A 81 -2.73 8.95 -8.60
C TRP A 81 -1.24 8.85 -8.93
N ARG A 82 -0.37 9.51 -8.17
CA ARG A 82 1.08 9.50 -8.39
C ARG A 82 1.79 9.60 -7.06
N VAL A 83 2.65 8.63 -6.78
CA VAL A 83 3.50 8.66 -5.59
C VAL A 83 4.64 9.66 -5.81
N ASN A 84 4.67 10.73 -5.02
CA ASN A 84 5.80 11.64 -5.01
C ASN A 84 6.90 11.13 -4.07
N GLU A 85 8.03 10.69 -4.62
CA GLU A 85 9.14 10.11 -3.85
C GLU A 85 9.62 11.02 -2.70
N ARG A 86 9.76 12.33 -2.96
CA ARG A 86 10.22 13.28 -1.94
C ARG A 86 9.23 13.37 -0.78
N ARG A 87 7.93 13.50 -1.07
CA ARG A 87 6.88 13.58 -0.03
C ARG A 87 6.77 12.28 0.75
N LEU A 88 6.93 11.13 0.07
CA LEU A 88 6.95 9.82 0.70
C LEU A 88 8.10 9.72 1.71
N ARG A 89 9.31 10.11 1.31
CA ARG A 89 10.49 10.13 2.21
C ARG A 89 10.28 11.06 3.40
N GLU A 90 9.75 12.25 3.17
CA GLU A 90 9.46 13.23 4.24
C GLU A 90 8.47 12.67 5.26
N ALA A 91 7.41 12.00 4.80
CA ALA A 91 6.42 11.39 5.68
C ALA A 91 6.98 10.21 6.48
N LEU A 92 7.86 9.40 5.89
CA LEU A 92 8.45 8.23 6.54
C LEU A 92 9.61 8.56 7.49
N ALA A 93 10.22 9.73 7.35
CA ALA A 93 11.26 10.24 8.25
C ALA A 93 10.71 10.69 9.61
N ALA A 94 9.41 11.00 9.69
CA ALA A 94 8.76 11.26 10.96
C ALA A 94 8.58 9.94 11.75
N PRO A 95 8.77 9.95 13.08
CA PRO A 95 8.37 8.80 13.89
C PRO A 95 6.87 8.53 13.72
N PRO A 96 6.42 7.26 13.80
CA PRO A 96 5.01 6.94 13.71
C PRO A 96 4.26 7.77 14.75
N MET A 97 3.22 8.50 14.31
CA MET A 97 2.39 9.29 15.21
C MET A 97 1.52 8.33 16.03
N VAL A 98 2.07 7.84 17.13
CA VAL A 98 1.33 7.15 18.18
C VAL A 98 0.47 8.19 18.92
N SER A 99 -0.85 7.99 18.90
CA SER A 99 -1.77 8.57 19.88
C SER A 99 -1.88 7.66 21.09
#